data_AF-A0A432T5A7-F1
#
_entry.id   AF-A0A432T5A7-F1
#
_cell.length_a   1.000
_cell.length_b   1.000
_cell.length_c   1.000
_cell.angle_alpha   90.00
_cell.angle_beta   90.00
_cell.angle_gamma   90.00
#
_symmetry.space_group_name_H-M   'P 1'
#
loop_
_entity.id
_entity.type
_entity.pdbx_description
1 polymer ?
#
loop_
_entity_poly.entity_id
_entity_poly.type
_entity_poly.pdbx_seq_one_letter_code
_entity_poly.pdbx_strand_id
1 'polypeptide(L)'
;MNDDLEGALKMYLQCLDKEAYFEAHEVLEEAWHPLRLRQDVLANLVKGLINGAICFEHMKRNKKKAKSRAERVIVSYERHKHLCKQDIENYTLFKSAIAKIENLKKRYKINYDDM
;
A
#
# COMPACT_ATOMS: atom_id res chain seq x y z
N MET A 1 -13.51 5.55 -13.97
CA MET A 1 -12.89 5.66 -12.64
C MET A 1 -13.67 4.73 -11.73
N ASN A 2 -12.98 3.83 -11.02
CA ASN A 2 -13.62 2.92 -10.10
C ASN A 2 -13.73 3.61 -8.74
N ASP A 3 -14.93 3.91 -8.27
CA ASP A 3 -15.14 4.56 -6.97
C ASP A 3 -15.33 3.54 -5.83
N ASP A 4 -15.31 2.23 -6.13
CA ASP A 4 -15.46 1.13 -5.17
C ASP A 4 -14.15 0.86 -4.41
N LEU A 5 -13.92 1.65 -3.35
CA LEU A 5 -12.77 1.47 -2.47
C LEU A 5 -12.80 0.15 -1.70
N GLU A 6 -13.99 -0.32 -1.28
CA GLU A 6 -14.12 -1.56 -0.52
C GLU A 6 -13.71 -2.77 -1.35
N GLY A 7 -14.23 -2.88 -2.59
CA GLY A 7 -13.87 -3.92 -3.55
C GLY A 7 -12.39 -3.87 -3.92
N ALA A 8 -11.85 -2.66 -4.15
CA ALA A 8 -10.43 -2.48 -4.44
C ALA A 8 -9.54 -2.94 -3.27
N LEU A 9 -9.90 -2.64 -2.02
CA LEU A 9 -9.17 -3.12 -0.83
C LEU A 9 -9.24 -4.64 -0.68
N LYS A 10 -10.39 -5.27 -0.94
CA LYS A 10 -10.53 -6.73 -0.92
C LYS A 10 -9.62 -7.39 -1.96
N MET A 11 -9.61 -6.88 -3.19
CA MET A 11 -8.75 -7.38 -4.25
C MET A 11 -7.27 -7.13 -3.96
N TYR A 12 -6.92 -5.96 -3.43
CA TYR A 12 -5.57 -5.64 -2.96
C TYR A 12 -5.03 -6.70 -1.99
N LEU A 13 -5.83 -7.08 -0.99
CA LEU A 13 -5.45 -8.12 -0.02
C LEU A 13 -5.20 -9.48 -0.69
N GLN A 14 -6.04 -9.86 -1.66
CA GLN A 14 -5.85 -11.09 -2.42
C GLN A 14 -4.58 -11.04 -3.29
N CYS A 15 -4.28 -9.89 -3.88
CA CYS A 15 -3.05 -9.69 -4.65
C CYS A 15 -1.81 -9.78 -3.75
N LEU A 16 -1.83 -9.21 -2.55
CA LEU A 16 -0.74 -9.35 -1.59
C LEU A 16 -0.50 -10.83 -1.20
N ASP A 17 -1.56 -11.61 -1.01
CA ASP A 17 -1.45 -13.04 -0.70
C ASP A 17 -0.84 -13.87 -1.84
N LYS A 18 -1.09 -13.45 -3.08
CA LYS A 18 -0.55 -14.07 -4.30
C LYS A 18 0.81 -13.49 -4.71
N GLU A 19 1.37 -12.56 -3.92
CA GLU A 19 2.57 -11.79 -4.26
C GLU A 19 2.46 -11.05 -5.62
N ALA A 20 1.24 -10.72 -6.03
CA ALA A 20 0.90 -9.96 -7.24
C ALA A 20 0.96 -8.45 -6.94
N TYR A 21 2.14 -7.95 -6.56
CA TYR A 21 2.30 -6.62 -5.98
C TYR A 21 2.06 -5.48 -6.98
N PHE A 22 2.42 -5.68 -8.25
CA PHE A 22 2.11 -4.71 -9.30
C PHE A 22 0.59 -4.60 -9.50
N GLU A 23 -0.11 -5.73 -9.57
CA GLU A 23 -1.56 -5.77 -9.68
C GLU A 23 -2.24 -5.15 -8.45
N ALA A 24 -1.70 -5.39 -7.25
CA ALA A 24 -2.20 -4.75 -6.03
C ALA A 24 -2.11 -3.20 -6.14
N HIS A 25 -0.99 -2.68 -6.66
CA HIS A 25 -0.82 -1.27 -6.95
C HIS A 25 -1.90 -0.73 -7.90
N GLU A 26 -2.08 -1.36 -9.06
CA GLU A 26 -3.01 -0.87 -10.10
C GLU A 26 -4.45 -0.80 -9.57
N VAL A 27 -4.90 -1.85 -8.88
CA VAL A 27 -6.27 -1.93 -8.38
C VAL A 27 -6.57 -0.82 -7.36
N LEU A 28 -5.64 -0.52 -6.44
CA LEU A 28 -5.85 0.59 -5.51
C LEU A 28 -5.64 1.96 -6.17
N GLU A 29 -4.77 2.08 -7.18
CA GLU A 29 -4.56 3.34 -7.89
C GLU A 29 -5.84 3.81 -8.60
N GLU A 30 -6.58 2.89 -9.22
CA GLU A 30 -7.89 3.19 -9.84
C GLU A 30 -8.89 3.77 -8.83
N ALA A 31 -8.98 3.20 -7.63
CA ALA A 31 -9.83 3.67 -6.54
C ALA A 31 -9.30 4.94 -5.84
N TRP A 32 -7.99 5.16 -5.91
CA TRP A 32 -7.33 6.32 -5.33
C TRP A 32 -7.49 7.59 -6.16
N HIS A 33 -7.52 7.50 -7.49
CA HIS A 33 -7.65 8.67 -8.35
C HIS A 33 -8.87 9.55 -8.00
N PRO A 34 -10.09 9.01 -7.84
CA PRO A 34 -11.25 9.77 -7.38
C PRO A 34 -11.06 10.42 -6.00
N LEU A 35 -10.52 9.65 -5.03
CA LEU A 35 -10.21 10.14 -3.67
C LEU A 35 -9.27 11.34 -3.71
N ARG A 36 -8.21 11.27 -4.53
CA ARG A 36 -7.25 12.35 -4.70
C ARG A 36 -7.90 13.60 -5.30
N LEU A 37 -8.72 13.43 -6.35
CA LEU A 37 -9.36 14.56 -7.04
C LEU A 37 -10.31 15.33 -6.11
N ARG A 38 -11.04 14.61 -5.25
CA ARG A 38 -11.96 15.22 -4.27
C ARG A 38 -11.29 15.63 -2.95
N GLN A 39 -9.97 15.49 -2.84
CA GLN A 39 -9.20 15.78 -1.60
C GLN A 39 -9.73 15.01 -0.39
N ASP A 40 -10.14 13.77 -0.60
CA ASP A 40 -10.67 12.90 0.44
C ASP A 40 -9.60 12.63 1.52
N VAL A 41 -10.04 12.57 2.78
CA VAL A 41 -9.16 12.28 3.93
C VAL A 41 -8.47 10.91 3.81
N LEU A 42 -9.07 9.97 3.07
CA LEU A 42 -8.52 8.63 2.83
C LEU A 42 -7.45 8.61 1.73
N ALA A 43 -7.34 9.65 0.90
CA ALA A 43 -6.46 9.66 -0.27
C ALA A 43 -4.99 9.40 0.11
N ASN A 44 -4.52 9.95 1.23
CA ASN A 44 -3.15 9.75 1.70
C ASN A 44 -2.94 8.35 2.30
N LEU A 45 -3.93 7.78 2.98
CA LEU A 45 -3.86 6.42 3.51
C LEU A 45 -3.76 5.40 2.36
N VAL A 46 -4.62 5.53 1.34
CA VAL A 46 -4.61 4.65 0.16
C VAL A 46 -3.29 4.79 -0.62
N LYS A 47 -2.79 6.02 -0.81
CA LYS A 47 -1.46 6.26 -1.40
C LYS A 47 -0.34 5.55 -0.64
N GLY A 48 -0.43 5.51 0.68
CA GLY A 48 0.47 4.74 1.53
C GLY A 48 0.48 3.25 1.17
N LEU A 49 -0.70 2.62 1.04
CA LEU A 49 -0.81 1.21 0.68
C LEU A 49 -0.31 0.91 -0.75
N ILE A 50 -0.60 1.78 -1.70
CA ILE A 50 -0.12 1.68 -3.09
C ILE A 50 1.42 1.62 -3.12
N ASN A 51 2.06 2.57 -2.44
CA ASN A 51 3.53 2.60 -2.34
C ASN A 51 4.10 1.42 -1.53
N GLY A 52 3.34 0.91 -0.55
CA GLY A 52 3.65 -0.32 0.15
C GLY A 52 3.73 -1.53 -0.78
N ALA A 53 2.80 -1.68 -1.73
CA ALA A 53 2.84 -2.76 -2.71
C ALA A 53 4.02 -2.60 -3.69
N ILE A 54 4.26 -1.39 -4.22
CA ILE A 54 5.38 -1.12 -5.14
C ILE A 54 6.74 -1.42 -4.49
N CYS A 55 6.88 -1.22 -3.18
CA CYS A 55 8.07 -1.63 -2.42
C CYS A 55 8.40 -3.10 -2.67
N PHE A 56 7.42 -3.99 -2.52
CA PHE A 56 7.62 -5.42 -2.69
C PHE A 56 7.74 -5.83 -4.15
N GLU A 57 7.13 -5.10 -5.09
CA GLU A 57 7.37 -5.32 -6.51
C GLU A 57 8.83 -5.05 -6.88
N HIS A 58 9.43 -3.96 -6.36
CA HIS A 58 10.86 -3.71 -6.52
C HIS A 58 11.72 -4.84 -5.96
N MET A 59 11.38 -5.34 -4.77
CA MET A 59 12.10 -6.46 -4.15
C MET A 59 11.96 -7.75 -4.95
N LYS A 60 10.75 -8.09 -5.40
CA LYS A 60 10.43 -9.29 -6.20
C LYS A 60 11.21 -9.33 -7.51
N ARG A 61 11.34 -8.20 -8.21
CA ARG A 61 12.09 -8.11 -9.49
C ARG A 61 13.60 -8.30 -9.34
N ASN A 62 14.15 -8.19 -8.12
CA ASN A 62 15.57 -8.41 -7.78
C ASN A 62 16.59 -7.78 -8.76
N LYS A 63 16.31 -6.55 -9.23
CA LYS A 63 17.21 -5.81 -10.14
C LYS A 63 18.28 -5.03 -9.35
N LYS A 64 19.35 -4.60 -10.02
CA LYS A 64 20.34 -3.67 -9.43
C LYS A 64 19.61 -2.45 -8.85
N LYS A 65 19.96 -2.06 -7.62
CA LYS A 65 19.32 -0.97 -6.85
C LYS A 65 17.88 -1.24 -6.38
N ALA A 66 17.33 -2.45 -6.53
CA ALA A 66 15.99 -2.81 -6.06
C ALA A 66 15.73 -2.40 -4.60
N LYS A 67 16.65 -2.76 -3.68
CA LYS A 67 16.56 -2.42 -2.27
C LYS A 67 16.43 -0.91 -2.03
N SER A 68 17.34 -0.10 -2.58
CA SER A 68 17.27 1.36 -2.43
C SER A 68 16.00 2.00 -3.00
N ARG A 69 15.40 1.41 -4.06
CA ARG A 69 14.12 1.88 -4.61
C ARG A 69 12.97 1.49 -3.70
N ALA A 70 12.96 0.25 -3.21
CA ALA A 70 12.00 -0.26 -2.26
C ALA A 70 11.98 0.57 -0.96
N GLU A 71 13.15 0.89 -0.41
CA GLU A 71 13.32 1.73 0.78
C GLU A 71 12.84 3.17 0.54
N ARG A 72 12.99 3.71 -0.67
CA ARG A 72 12.49 5.06 -0.98
C ARG A 72 10.97 5.13 -1.05
N VAL A 73 10.34 4.13 -1.68
CA VAL A 73 8.87 4.14 -1.86
C VAL A 73 8.13 3.80 -0.57
N ILE A 74 8.70 2.93 0.28
CA ILE A 74 8.06 2.54 1.55
C ILE A 74 7.92 3.72 2.54
N VAL A 75 8.73 4.77 2.41
CA VAL A 75 8.60 6.00 3.23
C VAL A 75 7.18 6.59 3.16
N SER A 76 6.54 6.54 1.98
CA SER A 76 5.16 7.01 1.85
C SER A 76 4.17 6.14 2.60
N TYR A 77 4.41 4.84 2.72
CA TYR A 77 3.59 3.95 3.52
C TYR A 77 3.75 4.30 5.01
N GLU A 78 4.99 4.41 5.49
CA GLU A 78 5.30 4.74 6.89
C GLU A 78 4.68 6.07 7.31
N ARG A 79 4.80 7.09 6.45
CA ARG A 79 4.23 8.41 6.69
C ARG A 79 2.72 8.39 6.88
N HIS A 80 1.97 7.50 6.21
CA HIS A 80 0.51 7.61 6.15
C HIS A 80 -0.23 6.48 6.88
N LYS A 81 0.41 5.36 7.22
CA LYS A 81 -0.27 4.22 7.88
C LYS A 81 -0.97 4.59 9.19
N HIS A 82 -0.47 5.60 9.91
CA HIS A 82 -1.04 6.09 11.16
C HIS A 82 -2.42 6.77 10.98
N LEU A 83 -2.80 7.12 9.74
CA LEU A 83 -4.13 7.65 9.43
C LEU A 83 -5.24 6.60 9.55
N CYS A 84 -4.89 5.31 9.64
CA CYS A 84 -5.84 4.22 9.85
C CYS A 84 -6.40 4.23 11.29
N LYS A 85 -7.48 4.99 11.52
CA LYS A 85 -8.19 5.12 12.80
C LYS A 85 -9.57 4.46 12.75
N GLN A 86 -10.12 4.05 13.89
CA GLN A 86 -11.33 3.20 13.97
C GLN A 86 -12.60 3.82 13.34
N ASP A 87 -12.63 5.14 13.21
CA ASP A 87 -13.75 5.95 12.73
C ASP A 87 -13.79 6.10 11.19
N ILE A 88 -12.80 5.55 10.47
CA ILE A 88 -12.77 5.65 9.01
C ILE A 88 -13.57 4.54 8.33
N GLU A 89 -14.10 4.85 7.15
CA GLU A 89 -14.71 3.86 6.27
C GLU A 89 -13.70 2.73 5.94
N ASN A 90 -14.19 1.48 5.87
CA ASN A 90 -13.37 0.31 5.56
C ASN A 90 -12.19 0.07 6.53
N TYR A 91 -12.27 0.59 7.77
CA TYR A 91 -11.21 0.47 8.78
C TYR A 91 -10.64 -0.95 8.93
N THR A 92 -11.51 -1.98 8.96
CA THR A 92 -11.08 -3.37 9.11
C THR A 92 -10.21 -3.84 7.94
N LEU A 93 -10.56 -3.47 6.71
CA LEU A 93 -9.79 -3.79 5.51
C LEU A 93 -8.45 -3.04 5.48
N PHE A 94 -8.45 -1.74 5.83
CA PHE A 94 -7.21 -0.98 5.98
C PHE A 94 -6.27 -1.59 7.01
N LYS A 95 -6.81 -1.97 8.17
CA LYS A 95 -6.04 -2.62 9.24
C LYS A 95 -5.45 -3.95 8.78
N SER A 96 -6.21 -4.76 8.03
CA SER A 96 -5.71 -5.99 7.42
C SER A 96 -4.60 -5.73 6.40
N ALA A 97 -4.74 -4.69 5.56
CA ALA A 97 -3.75 -4.33 4.55
C ALA A 97 -2.43 -3.88 5.20
N ILE A 98 -2.51 -3.02 6.22
CA ILE A 98 -1.37 -2.60 7.04
C ILE A 98 -0.68 -3.81 7.66
N ALA A 99 -1.43 -4.72 8.29
CA ALA A 99 -0.87 -5.91 8.91
C ALA A 99 -0.12 -6.79 7.89
N LYS A 100 -0.66 -6.96 6.68
CA LYS A 100 0.01 -7.71 5.61
C LYS A 100 1.30 -7.01 5.16
N ILE A 101 1.29 -5.69 4.94
CA ILE A 101 2.48 -4.93 4.57
C ILE A 101 3.56 -5.05 5.65
N GLU A 102 3.22 -4.92 6.95
CA GLU A 102 4.20 -5.07 8.04
C GLU A 102 4.81 -6.47 8.07
N ASN A 103 4.01 -7.52 7.82
CA ASN A 103 4.53 -8.89 7.72
C ASN A 103 5.46 -9.07 6.51
N LEU A 104 5.10 -8.49 5.36
CA LEU A 104 5.94 -8.52 4.16
C LEU A 104 7.25 -7.73 4.36
N LYS A 105 7.22 -6.58 5.03
CA LYS A 105 8.44 -5.82 5.40
C LYS A 105 9.43 -6.70 6.17
N LYS A 106 8.94 -7.45 7.17
CA LYS A 106 9.76 -8.41 7.93
C LYS A 106 10.33 -9.50 7.03
N ARG A 107 9.50 -10.10 6.16
CA ARG A 107 9.91 -11.16 5.22
C ARG A 107 11.00 -10.70 4.26
N TYR A 108 10.84 -9.51 3.68
CA TYR A 108 11.79 -8.94 2.71
C TYR A 108 12.96 -8.18 3.36
N LYS A 109 13.02 -8.10 4.70
CA LYS A 109 14.03 -7.35 5.45
C LYS A 109 14.15 -5.90 4.97
N ILE A 110 13.00 -5.25 4.77
CA ILE A 110 12.94 -3.81 4.48
C ILE A 110 13.20 -3.06 5.77
N ASN A 111 14.32 -2.34 5.81
CA ASN A 111 14.65 -1.47 6.92
C ASN A 111 14.05 -0.09 6.63
N TYR A 112 13.45 0.48 7.65
CA TYR A 112 13.11 1.89 7.69
C TYR A 112 13.59 2.38 9.05
N ASP A 113 14.73 3.04 9.06
CA ASP A 113 15.15 3.87 10.17
C ASP A 113 14.66 5.27 9.83
N ASP A 114 13.83 5.87 10.69
CA ASP A 114 13.39 7.27 10.55
C ASP A 114 14.63 8.14 10.30
N MET A 115 14.76 8.66 9.07
CA MET A 115 15.73 9.70 8.72
C MET A 115 15.16 11.08 9.03
#